data_AF-A0A1H6RRA9-F1
#
_entry.id   AF-A0A1H6RRA9-F1
#
_cell.length_a   1.000
_cell.length_b   1.000
_cell.length_c   1.000
_cell.angle_alpha   90.00
_cell.angle_beta   90.00
_cell.angle_gamma   90.00
#
_symmetry.space_group_name_H-M   'P 1'
#
loop_
_entity.id
_entity.type
_entity.pdbx_description
1 polymer ?
#
loop_
_entity_poly.entity_id
_entity_poly.type
_entity_poly.pdbx_seq_one_letter_code
_entity_poly.pdbx_strand_id
1 'polypeptide(L)'
;MTKLLLEIKDFFKSNMKFIILGTLITGLLYTTFTVFRNSGNGTNNSETQDENIEELYSDGAYFNFYVENEDGSAFNNTSILEQFLLMEDTLESISNNTNIDILSMFQEERRSSFERTPENRGVLGLTRNTYSNRLSLIVQTPKQSDNLTIANYIYDMIRNDEIPILADKEVYFFETPRKLDSVLVSEEVMEVEKTENSLINILISAITSLLFGFVIFSGIAFLRALFSNQLNYSFAYFREEDDQFEILDRRVNNFDEVKHMVSIPEVEERIILSELGSESVIKNNEILPLNNNAIKVRYLNDLVDVKLQSSAAEVLVIVVTSKTTRKWYRKQRKFLKAYNLPVKVLQVNEAL
;
A
#
# COMPACT_ATOMS: atom_id res chain seq x y z
N MET A 1 22.12 -11.44 -20.46
CA MET A 1 20.77 -11.17 -19.92
C MET A 1 20.02 -12.50 -19.94
N THR A 2 19.42 -12.94 -18.82
CA THR A 2 18.72 -14.24 -18.80
C THR A 2 17.46 -14.18 -19.67
N LYS A 3 17.08 -15.31 -20.30
CA LYS A 3 15.90 -15.41 -21.19
C LYS A 3 14.62 -14.92 -20.49
N LEU A 4 14.49 -15.20 -19.20
CA LEU A 4 13.39 -14.75 -18.35
C LEU A 4 13.34 -13.21 -18.16
N LEU A 5 14.50 -12.53 -18.08
CA LEU A 5 14.52 -11.06 -18.01
C LEU A 5 14.03 -10.42 -19.31
N LEU A 6 14.27 -11.06 -20.46
CA LEU A 6 13.74 -10.59 -21.74
C LEU A 6 12.22 -10.74 -21.79
N GLU A 7 11.66 -11.84 -21.27
CA GLU A 7 10.21 -12.00 -21.17
C GLU A 7 9.57 -11.00 -20.20
N ILE A 8 10.20 -10.71 -19.06
CA ILE A 8 9.73 -9.66 -18.14
C ILE A 8 9.74 -8.31 -18.85
N LYS A 9 10.80 -8.00 -19.59
CA LYS A 9 10.89 -6.77 -20.39
C LYS A 9 9.79 -6.69 -21.44
N ASP A 10 9.53 -7.79 -22.16
CA ASP A 10 8.46 -7.84 -23.16
C ASP A 10 7.09 -7.73 -22.52
N PHE A 11 6.88 -8.33 -21.35
CA PHE A 11 5.68 -8.16 -20.55
C PHE A 11 5.40 -6.69 -20.26
N PHE A 12 6.38 -5.96 -19.73
CA PHE A 12 6.23 -4.53 -19.48
C PHE A 12 6.03 -3.76 -20.78
N LYS A 13 6.79 -4.05 -21.85
CA LYS A 13 6.66 -3.36 -23.15
C LYS A 13 5.26 -3.52 -23.74
N SER A 14 4.71 -4.73 -23.76
CA SER A 14 3.37 -5.02 -24.32
C SER A 14 2.25 -4.42 -23.48
N ASN A 15 2.43 -4.32 -22.16
CA ASN A 15 1.40 -3.82 -21.25
C ASN A 15 1.60 -2.36 -20.82
N MET A 16 2.67 -1.70 -21.26
CA MET A 16 3.07 -0.37 -20.78
C MET A 16 1.96 0.67 -20.94
N LYS A 17 1.27 0.68 -22.09
CA LYS A 17 0.17 1.62 -22.35
C LYS A 17 -0.97 1.44 -21.34
N PHE A 18 -1.33 0.19 -21.04
CA PHE A 18 -2.36 -0.12 -20.07
C PHE A 18 -1.94 0.26 -18.64
N ILE A 19 -0.69 -0.03 -18.28
CA ILE A 19 -0.13 0.29 -16.95
C ILE A 19 -0.08 1.81 -16.74
N ILE A 20 0.47 2.56 -17.69
CA ILE A 20 0.57 4.03 -17.61
C ILE A 20 -0.83 4.64 -17.54
N LEU A 21 -1.76 4.23 -18.42
CA LEU A 21 -3.11 4.79 -18.44
C LEU A 21 -3.84 4.53 -17.11
N GLY A 22 -3.77 3.30 -16.60
CA GLY A 22 -4.36 2.95 -15.31
C GLY A 22 -3.73 3.69 -14.13
N THR A 23 -2.41 3.87 -14.16
CA THR A 23 -1.68 4.64 -13.15
C THR A 23 -2.12 6.10 -13.13
N LEU A 24 -2.24 6.72 -14.31
CA LEU A 24 -2.71 8.11 -14.44
C LEU A 24 -4.15 8.29 -13.96
N ILE A 25 -5.05 7.39 -14.34
CA ILE A 25 -6.45 7.42 -13.88
C ILE A 25 -6.51 7.30 -12.35
N THR A 26 -5.76 6.36 -11.78
CA THR A 26 -5.74 6.13 -10.33
C THR A 26 -5.14 7.32 -9.58
N GLY A 27 -4.06 7.90 -10.10
CA GLY A 27 -3.46 9.12 -9.56
C GLY A 27 -4.46 10.28 -9.57
N LEU A 28 -5.16 10.48 -10.69
CA LEU A 28 -6.18 11.53 -10.82
C LEU A 28 -7.33 11.30 -9.84
N LEU A 29 -7.88 10.08 -9.77
CA LEU A 29 -8.92 9.71 -8.81
C LEU A 29 -8.48 9.90 -7.36
N TYR A 30 -7.25 9.50 -7.02
CA TYR A 30 -6.70 9.68 -5.68
C TYR A 30 -6.55 11.17 -5.34
N THR A 31 -5.99 11.98 -6.25
CA THR A 31 -5.88 13.43 -6.05
C THR A 31 -7.26 14.08 -5.87
N THR A 32 -8.23 13.76 -6.72
CA THR A 32 -9.60 14.26 -6.60
C THR A 32 -10.25 13.80 -5.30
N PHE A 33 -10.03 12.55 -4.89
CA PHE A 33 -10.54 12.03 -3.61
C PHE A 33 -9.91 12.76 -2.42
N THR A 34 -8.60 13.00 -2.43
CA THR A 34 -7.94 13.76 -1.35
C THR A 34 -8.41 15.21 -1.30
N VAL A 35 -8.58 15.87 -2.46
CA VAL A 35 -9.12 17.23 -2.53
C VAL A 35 -10.56 17.24 -2.05
N PHE A 36 -11.40 16.31 -2.49
CA PHE A 36 -12.81 16.24 -2.08
C PHE A 36 -12.96 15.86 -0.60
N ARG A 37 -12.11 15.00 -0.05
CA ARG A 37 -12.09 14.68 1.39
C ARG A 37 -11.65 15.88 2.22
N ASN A 38 -10.62 16.60 1.77
CA ASN A 38 -10.13 17.79 2.45
C ASN A 38 -11.11 18.97 2.28
N SER A 39 -11.80 19.08 1.15
CA SER A 39 -12.88 20.04 0.93
C SER A 39 -14.14 19.66 1.70
N GLY A 40 -14.47 18.37 1.80
CA GLY A 40 -15.62 17.87 2.58
C GLY A 40 -15.42 17.95 4.10
N ASN A 41 -14.16 18.03 4.55
CA ASN A 41 -13.81 18.44 5.90
C ASN A 41 -13.75 19.98 6.07
N GLY A 42 -13.97 20.75 4.99
CA GLY A 42 -13.97 22.22 4.97
C GLY A 42 -15.30 22.85 4.50
N THR A 43 -16.33 22.05 4.25
CA THR A 43 -17.68 22.55 3.88
C THR A 43 -18.77 21.66 4.48
N ASN A 44 -18.88 21.70 5.81
CA ASN A 44 -20.18 21.66 6.45
C ASN A 44 -20.35 22.99 7.21
N ASN A 45 -21.24 23.82 6.66
CA ASN A 45 -21.83 25.05 7.23
C ASN A 45 -20.92 26.28 7.34
N SER A 46 -20.88 27.08 6.28
CA SER A 46 -20.78 28.53 6.39
C SER A 46 -21.70 29.12 5.34
N GLU A 47 -22.85 29.66 5.78
CA GLU A 47 -23.70 30.66 5.11
C GLU A 47 -25.18 30.63 5.53
N THR A 48 -25.63 29.71 6.40
CA THR A 48 -27.00 29.82 6.98
C THR A 48 -27.14 29.48 8.47
N GLN A 49 -26.03 29.47 9.22
CA GLN A 49 -26.09 29.32 10.69
C GLN A 49 -25.01 30.11 11.46
N ASP A 50 -24.41 31.13 10.82
CA ASP A 50 -23.39 32.01 11.42
C ASP A 50 -24.00 33.28 12.04
N GLU A 51 -25.05 33.13 12.83
CA GLU A 51 -25.49 34.20 13.74
C GLU A 51 -25.53 33.74 15.21
N ASN A 52 -25.03 32.54 15.56
CA ASN A 52 -25.10 32.06 16.95
C ASN A 52 -23.94 31.15 17.44
N ILE A 53 -22.85 30.95 16.69
CA ILE A 53 -21.76 30.05 17.13
C ILE A 53 -20.41 30.76 17.36
N GLU A 54 -20.22 32.00 16.89
CA GLU A 54 -19.03 32.82 17.21
C GLU A 54 -19.00 33.38 18.64
N GLU A 55 -20.05 33.15 19.45
CA GLU A 55 -20.17 33.74 20.80
C GLU A 55 -19.91 32.76 21.96
N LEU A 56 -19.54 31.50 21.69
CA LEU A 56 -19.19 30.54 22.75
C LEU A 56 -17.69 30.20 22.68
N TYR A 57 -16.94 30.73 23.65
CA TYR A 57 -15.58 30.31 24.09
C TYR A 57 -14.34 31.06 23.55
N SER A 58 -14.38 32.39 23.48
CA SER A 58 -13.19 33.25 23.33
C SER A 58 -12.37 33.47 24.62
N ASP A 59 -12.74 32.81 25.74
CA ASP A 59 -12.36 33.23 27.10
C ASP A 59 -11.78 32.08 27.98
N GLY A 60 -10.94 31.21 27.43
CA GLY A 60 -10.27 30.12 28.18
C GLY A 60 -9.15 30.60 29.12
N ALA A 61 -8.51 29.66 29.81
CA ALA A 61 -7.21 29.86 30.45
C ALA A 61 -6.25 28.76 30.03
N TYR A 62 -4.96 29.08 29.91
CA TYR A 62 -3.94 28.13 29.47
C TYR A 62 -2.58 28.38 30.09
N PHE A 63 -1.72 27.37 30.00
CA PHE A 63 -0.28 27.51 30.19
C PHE A 63 0.46 26.46 29.35
N ASN A 64 1.72 26.79 29.04
CA ASN A 64 2.61 25.95 28.27
C ASN A 64 3.72 25.35 29.14
N PHE A 65 4.02 24.07 28.92
CA PHE A 65 5.10 23.35 29.58
C PHE A 65 5.73 22.30 28.67
N TYR A 66 6.89 21.80 29.05
CA TYR A 66 7.63 20.73 28.40
C TYR A 66 7.98 19.67 29.44
N VAL A 67 7.98 18.40 29.04
CA VAL A 67 8.26 17.28 29.93
C VAL A 67 9.35 16.43 29.31
N GLU A 68 10.42 16.19 30.07
CA GLU A 68 11.58 15.40 29.68
C GLU A 68 11.64 14.10 30.49
N ASN A 69 11.87 12.98 29.81
CA ASN A 69 12.08 11.68 30.44
C ASN A 69 13.51 11.59 31.02
N GLU A 70 13.77 10.61 31.91
CA GLU A 70 15.10 10.40 32.51
C GLU A 70 16.25 10.22 31.49
N ASP A 71 15.95 9.77 30.27
CA ASP A 71 16.93 9.58 29.19
C ASP A 71 17.19 10.84 28.35
N GLY A 72 16.61 11.99 28.73
CA GLY A 72 16.70 13.26 28.03
C GLY A 72 15.79 13.36 26.79
N SER A 73 14.94 12.35 26.55
CA SER A 73 13.96 12.40 25.45
C SER A 73 12.68 13.14 25.86
N ALA A 74 12.03 13.77 24.89
CA ALA A 74 10.75 14.44 25.12
C ALA A 74 9.62 13.43 25.42
N PHE A 75 8.80 13.73 26.42
CA PHE A 75 7.57 12.99 26.68
C PHE A 75 6.60 13.14 25.50
N ASN A 76 6.28 12.03 24.85
CA ASN A 76 5.49 12.03 23.61
C ASN A 76 4.04 11.56 23.80
N ASN A 77 3.68 11.05 24.98
CA ASN A 77 2.39 10.41 25.23
C ASN A 77 1.37 11.33 25.90
N THR A 78 1.10 12.46 25.23
CA THR A 78 0.16 13.49 25.67
C THR A 78 -1.24 12.93 25.95
N SER A 79 -1.68 11.90 25.20
CA SER A 79 -2.99 11.28 25.39
C SER A 79 -3.15 10.59 26.74
N ILE A 80 -2.10 9.96 27.29
CA ILE A 80 -2.21 9.35 28.62
C ILE A 80 -2.30 10.43 29.70
N LEU A 81 -1.51 11.49 29.59
CA LEU A 81 -1.57 12.60 30.54
C LEU A 81 -2.94 13.29 30.52
N GLU A 82 -3.50 13.52 29.33
CA GLU A 82 -4.86 14.05 29.20
C GLU A 82 -5.90 13.11 29.79
N GLN A 83 -5.82 11.80 29.51
CA GLN A 83 -6.75 10.83 30.09
C GLN A 83 -6.68 10.80 31.63
N PHE A 84 -5.48 10.90 32.21
CA PHE A 84 -5.31 11.00 33.66
C PHE A 84 -6.01 12.24 34.23
N LEU A 85 -5.86 13.40 33.58
CA LEU A 85 -6.52 14.65 33.99
C LEU A 85 -8.05 14.57 33.89
N LEU A 86 -8.56 13.73 32.99
CA LEU A 86 -10.00 13.53 32.77
C LEU A 86 -10.58 12.34 33.54
N MET A 87 -9.80 11.66 34.37
CA MET A 87 -10.32 10.63 35.28
C MET A 87 -11.28 11.28 36.29
N GLU A 88 -12.34 10.55 36.64
CA GLU A 88 -13.38 11.02 37.57
C GLU A 88 -12.77 11.47 38.91
N ASP A 89 -11.88 10.66 39.50
CA ASP A 89 -11.17 10.98 40.75
C ASP A 89 -10.34 12.27 40.65
N THR A 90 -9.66 12.50 39.51
CA THR A 90 -8.87 13.71 39.27
C THR A 90 -9.76 14.93 39.16
N LEU A 91 -10.84 14.83 38.38
CA LEU A 91 -11.81 15.91 38.22
C LEU A 91 -12.55 16.21 39.54
N GLU A 92 -12.87 15.20 40.35
CA GLU A 92 -13.46 15.38 41.67
C GLU A 92 -12.49 16.10 42.62
N SER A 93 -11.20 15.73 42.60
CA SER A 93 -10.16 16.43 43.35
C SER A 93 -10.07 17.90 42.93
N ILE A 94 -10.05 18.18 41.62
CA ILE A 94 -10.05 19.56 41.10
C ILE A 94 -11.31 20.29 41.58
N SER A 95 -12.49 19.67 41.49
CA SER A 95 -13.75 20.28 41.93
C SER A 95 -13.71 20.66 43.41
N ASN A 96 -13.25 19.76 44.26
CA ASN A 96 -13.20 19.95 45.71
C ASN A 96 -12.21 21.04 46.12
N ASN A 97 -11.04 21.10 45.48
CA ASN A 97 -9.99 22.06 45.84
C ASN A 97 -10.21 23.44 45.24
N THR A 98 -10.89 23.53 44.09
CA THR A 98 -11.18 24.82 43.43
C THR A 98 -12.56 25.37 43.75
N ASN A 99 -13.43 24.56 44.38
CA ASN A 99 -14.86 24.86 44.60
C ASN A 99 -15.60 25.20 43.29
N ILE A 100 -15.20 24.55 42.19
CA ILE A 100 -15.79 24.69 40.85
C ILE A 100 -16.14 23.30 40.34
N ASP A 101 -17.40 23.04 40.01
CA ASP A 101 -17.85 21.69 39.62
C ASP A 101 -17.47 21.31 38.18
N ILE A 102 -16.18 21.09 37.94
CA ILE A 102 -15.65 20.69 36.64
C ILE A 102 -16.08 19.28 36.24
N LEU A 103 -16.30 18.40 37.21
CA LEU A 103 -16.75 17.03 36.98
C LEU A 103 -18.13 17.00 36.31
N SER A 104 -19.11 17.74 36.85
CA SER A 104 -20.44 17.81 36.24
C SER A 104 -20.37 18.42 34.84
N MET A 105 -19.56 19.47 34.63
CA MET A 105 -19.37 20.08 33.31
C MET A 105 -18.83 19.08 32.28
N PHE A 106 -17.84 18.27 32.67
CA PHE A 106 -17.30 17.22 31.81
C PHE A 106 -18.32 16.09 31.54
N GLN A 107 -19.13 15.71 32.53
CA GLN A 107 -20.20 14.73 32.33
C GLN A 107 -21.28 15.25 31.37
N GLU A 108 -21.62 16.53 31.43
CA GLU A 108 -22.53 17.20 30.49
C GLU A 108 -21.95 17.23 29.07
N GLU A 109 -20.67 17.59 28.92
CA GLU A 109 -19.93 17.51 27.65
C GLU A 109 -20.03 16.09 27.03
N ARG A 110 -19.83 15.04 27.84
CA ARG A 110 -19.94 13.66 27.35
C ARG A 110 -21.36 13.28 26.94
N ARG A 111 -22.38 13.82 27.59
CA ARG A 111 -23.80 13.56 27.27
C ARG A 111 -24.25 14.30 26.01
N SER A 112 -23.67 15.46 25.71
CA SER A 112 -24.02 16.28 24.55
C SER A 112 -23.46 15.76 23.21
N SER A 113 -22.76 14.62 23.21
CA SER A 113 -22.04 14.09 22.04
C SER A 113 -21.00 15.08 21.48
N PHE A 114 -20.42 15.90 22.35
CA PHE A 114 -19.37 16.83 21.98
C PHE A 114 -18.14 16.08 21.42
N GLU A 115 -17.70 16.47 20.23
CA GLU A 115 -16.51 15.93 19.59
C GLU A 115 -15.32 16.87 19.84
N ARG A 116 -14.31 16.38 20.56
CA ARG A 116 -13.06 17.10 20.83
C ARG A 116 -12.24 17.21 19.54
N THR A 117 -11.82 18.42 19.17
CA THR A 117 -10.93 18.70 18.03
C THR A 117 -9.57 19.21 18.51
N PRO A 118 -8.56 19.42 17.64
CA PRO A 118 -7.33 20.10 18.03
C PRO A 118 -7.55 21.53 18.55
N GLU A 119 -8.54 22.23 18.01
CA GLU A 119 -8.88 23.62 18.32
C GLU A 119 -9.80 23.74 19.54
N ASN A 120 -10.63 22.72 19.79
CA ASN A 120 -11.55 22.69 20.91
C ASN A 120 -11.44 21.38 21.69
N ARG A 121 -10.80 21.45 22.86
CA ARG A 121 -10.61 20.30 23.75
C ARG A 121 -11.72 20.14 24.79
N GLY A 122 -12.80 20.91 24.70
CA GLY A 122 -13.87 20.92 25.69
C GLY A 122 -13.44 21.58 26.99
N VAL A 123 -14.06 21.16 28.10
CA VAL A 123 -13.92 21.81 29.41
C VAL A 123 -12.49 21.82 29.95
N LEU A 124 -11.76 20.74 29.67
CA LEU A 124 -10.35 20.56 30.01
C LEU A 124 -9.69 19.71 28.94
N GLY A 125 -8.51 20.12 28.49
CA GLY A 125 -7.70 19.25 27.65
C GLY A 125 -6.26 19.69 27.47
N LEU A 126 -5.54 18.86 26.74
CA LEU A 126 -4.11 18.98 26.55
C LEU A 126 -3.77 18.82 25.08
N THR A 127 -2.99 19.75 24.53
CA THR A 127 -2.47 19.66 23.16
C THR A 127 -0.95 19.60 23.17
N ARG A 128 -0.36 19.12 22.07
CA ARG A 128 1.09 19.05 21.88
C ARG A 128 1.48 19.61 20.53
N ASN A 129 2.45 20.51 20.52
CA ASN A 129 3.16 20.91 19.31
C ASN A 129 4.18 19.80 18.97
N THR A 130 4.02 19.15 17.82
CA THR A 130 4.85 18.01 17.42
C THR A 130 6.28 18.38 17.03
N TYR A 131 6.56 19.66 16.75
CA TYR A 131 7.90 20.15 16.41
C TYR A 131 8.70 20.53 17.64
N SER A 132 8.11 21.29 18.55
CA SER A 132 8.78 21.76 19.78
C SER A 132 8.59 20.84 20.98
N ASN A 133 7.70 19.85 20.88
CA ASN A 133 7.23 19.02 22.01
C ASN A 133 6.58 19.82 23.15
N ARG A 134 6.24 21.10 22.91
CA ARG A 134 5.53 21.94 23.87
C ARG A 134 4.13 21.40 24.10
N LEU A 135 3.76 21.21 25.36
CA LEU A 135 2.43 20.85 25.82
C LEU A 135 1.68 22.10 26.22
N SER A 136 0.41 22.19 25.84
CA SER A 136 -0.49 23.30 26.19
C SER A 136 -1.70 22.74 26.91
N LEU A 137 -1.87 23.10 28.18
CA LEU A 137 -3.07 22.77 28.93
C LEU A 137 -4.08 23.89 28.76
N ILE A 138 -5.33 23.53 28.45
CA ILE A 138 -6.41 24.48 28.17
C ILE A 138 -7.60 24.14 29.06
N VAL A 139 -8.16 25.16 29.71
CA VAL A 139 -9.37 25.08 30.53
C VAL A 139 -10.42 26.03 29.99
N GLN A 140 -11.63 25.53 29.78
CA GLN A 140 -12.76 26.29 29.21
C GLN A 140 -14.08 25.93 29.91
N THR A 141 -14.47 26.73 30.89
CA THR A 141 -15.77 26.65 31.56
C THR A 141 -16.67 27.81 31.14
N PRO A 142 -18.00 27.74 31.40
CA PRO A 142 -18.92 28.85 31.14
C PRO A 142 -18.59 30.15 31.87
N LYS A 143 -17.80 30.09 32.96
CA LYS A 143 -17.47 31.25 33.80
C LYS A 143 -15.97 31.53 33.74
N GLN A 144 -15.58 32.62 33.08
CA GLN A 144 -14.17 32.93 32.82
C GLN A 144 -13.27 33.00 34.08
N SER A 145 -13.81 33.44 35.23
CA SER A 145 -13.04 33.47 36.49
C SER A 145 -12.59 32.08 36.95
N ASP A 146 -13.35 31.06 36.56
CA ASP A 146 -13.18 29.69 37.00
C ASP A 146 -12.06 29.02 36.20
N ASN A 147 -11.92 29.39 34.91
CA ASN A 147 -10.87 28.89 34.01
C ASN A 147 -9.47 29.09 34.58
N LEU A 148 -9.17 30.32 35.00
CA LEU A 148 -7.85 30.66 35.56
C LEU A 148 -7.63 29.98 36.91
N THR A 149 -8.69 29.81 37.71
CA THR A 149 -8.60 29.13 39.02
C THR A 149 -8.24 27.65 38.84
N ILE A 150 -8.91 26.96 37.93
CA ILE A 150 -8.63 25.57 37.58
C ILE A 150 -7.24 25.42 36.96
N ALA A 151 -6.88 26.30 36.01
CA ALA A 151 -5.56 26.24 35.36
C ALA A 151 -4.41 26.44 36.37
N ASN A 152 -4.57 27.35 37.33
CA ASN A 152 -3.61 27.51 38.44
C ASN A 152 -3.53 26.27 39.32
N TYR A 153 -4.67 25.67 39.68
CA TYR A 153 -4.65 24.46 40.49
C TYR A 153 -3.92 23.31 39.78
N ILE A 154 -4.18 23.08 38.50
CA ILE A 154 -3.50 22.02 37.74
C ILE A 154 -2.00 22.35 37.55
N TYR A 155 -1.66 23.62 37.32
CA TYR A 155 -0.27 24.06 37.29
C TYR A 155 0.47 23.73 38.59
N ASP A 156 -0.15 24.01 39.74
CA ASP A 156 0.41 23.71 41.06
C ASP A 156 0.52 22.19 41.28
N MET A 157 -0.47 21.40 40.85
CA MET A 157 -0.39 19.92 40.90
C MET A 157 0.83 19.39 40.11
N ILE A 158 1.08 19.91 38.91
CA ILE A 158 2.24 19.50 38.10
C ILE A 158 3.53 19.95 38.79
N ARG A 159 3.58 21.19 39.30
CA ARG A 159 4.77 21.78 39.92
C ARG A 159 5.15 21.13 41.25
N ASN A 160 4.18 20.62 41.99
CA ASN A 160 4.36 19.97 43.29
C ASN A 160 4.53 18.44 43.17
N ASP A 161 4.75 17.92 41.95
CA ASP A 161 4.92 16.49 41.66
C ASP A 161 3.72 15.62 42.12
N GLU A 162 2.51 16.17 42.09
CA GLU A 162 1.28 15.48 42.50
C GLU A 162 0.70 14.59 41.38
N ILE A 163 1.25 14.67 40.15
CA ILE A 163 0.82 13.87 39.01
C ILE A 163 1.72 12.62 38.89
N PRO A 164 1.22 11.40 39.19
CA PRO A 164 2.05 10.20 39.25
C PRO A 164 2.76 9.84 37.95
N ILE A 165 2.14 10.12 36.79
CA ILE A 165 2.76 9.85 35.48
C ILE A 165 3.97 10.75 35.19
N LEU A 166 4.11 11.85 35.93
CA LEU A 166 5.21 12.81 35.80
C LEU A 166 6.26 12.68 36.91
N ALA A 167 6.07 11.79 37.89
CA ALA A 167 6.90 11.72 39.11
C ALA A 167 8.39 11.43 38.87
N ASP A 168 8.73 10.80 37.74
CA ASP A 168 10.08 10.46 37.28
C ASP A 168 10.53 11.32 36.08
N LYS A 169 9.92 12.49 35.88
CA LYS A 169 10.15 13.35 34.72
C LYS A 169 10.50 14.76 35.14
N GLU A 170 11.31 15.42 34.33
CA GLU A 170 11.60 16.83 34.53
C GLU A 170 10.57 17.69 33.78
N VAL A 171 9.88 18.59 34.50
CA VAL A 171 8.87 19.47 33.93
C VAL A 171 9.37 20.91 33.87
N TYR A 172 9.36 21.48 32.67
CA TYR A 172 9.81 22.83 32.37
C TYR A 172 8.61 23.70 31.99
N PHE A 173 8.31 24.71 32.79
CA PHE A 173 7.23 25.66 32.49
C PHE A 173 7.75 26.83 31.65
N PHE A 174 7.05 27.14 30.56
CA PHE A 174 7.36 28.32 29.74
C PHE A 174 6.66 29.57 30.27
N GLU A 175 5.49 29.41 30.87
CA GLU A 175 4.67 30.49 31.40
C GLU A 175 3.80 30.01 32.57
N THR A 176 3.38 30.96 33.41
CA THR A 176 2.33 30.72 34.41
C THR A 176 0.96 30.79 33.76
N PRO A 177 -0.07 30.18 34.37
CA PRO A 177 -1.44 30.23 33.85
C PRO A 177 -1.92 31.65 33.60
N ARG A 178 -2.42 31.90 32.39
CA ARG A 178 -3.00 33.17 31.97
C ARG A 178 -4.31 32.95 31.25
N LYS A 179 -5.13 34.00 31.19
CA LYS A 179 -6.32 34.01 30.36
C LYS A 179 -5.92 33.94 28.88
N LEU A 180 -6.73 33.25 28.10
CA LEU A 180 -6.60 33.16 26.66
C LEU A 180 -7.07 34.51 26.08
N ASP A 181 -6.15 35.32 25.59
CA ASP A 181 -6.51 36.54 24.87
C ASP A 181 -6.98 36.16 23.46
N SER A 182 -8.19 36.60 23.09
CA SER A 182 -8.86 36.26 21.83
C SER A 182 -8.06 36.57 20.55
N VAL A 183 -7.02 37.42 20.65
CA VAL A 183 -6.15 37.84 19.54
C VAL A 183 -4.99 36.85 19.30
N LEU A 184 -4.55 36.09 20.31
CA LEU A 184 -3.38 35.19 20.22
C LEU A 184 -3.73 33.75 19.79
N VAL A 185 -5.02 33.38 19.84
CA VAL A 185 -5.52 32.06 19.42
C VAL A 185 -5.16 31.75 17.96
N SER A 186 -5.05 32.80 17.13
CA SER A 186 -4.75 32.69 15.70
C SER A 186 -3.26 32.45 15.38
N GLU A 187 -2.32 32.76 16.27
CA GLU A 187 -0.88 32.65 15.97
C GLU A 187 -0.14 31.64 16.85
N GLU A 188 -0.49 31.49 18.13
CA GLU A 188 0.24 30.58 19.04
C GLU A 188 -0.40 29.19 19.18
N VAL A 189 -1.72 29.08 18.98
CA VAL A 189 -2.47 27.81 19.00
C VAL A 189 -2.59 27.22 17.57
N MET A 190 -2.58 28.06 16.54
CA MET A 190 -2.60 27.64 15.12
C MET A 190 -1.22 27.32 14.52
N GLU A 191 -0.22 27.00 15.35
CA GLU A 191 0.92 26.21 14.85
C GLU A 191 0.57 24.71 14.72
N VAL A 192 -0.69 24.34 14.96
CA VAL A 192 -1.30 23.13 14.41
C VAL A 192 -2.05 23.52 13.14
N GLU A 193 -1.53 23.06 12.01
CA GLU A 193 -2.20 23.01 10.70
C GLU A 193 -2.62 24.33 10.03
N LYS A 194 -1.68 25.25 9.86
CA LYS A 194 -1.28 25.49 8.46
C LYS A 194 -0.20 24.47 8.14
N THR A 195 -0.64 23.25 7.80
CA THR A 195 0.04 22.57 6.71
C THR A 195 -0.12 23.57 5.59
N GLU A 196 0.85 24.47 5.42
CA GLU A 196 1.06 25.05 4.11
C GLU A 196 0.88 23.85 3.21
N ASN A 197 -0.10 23.92 2.32
CA ASN A 197 -0.14 23.07 1.13
C ASN A 197 1.11 23.45 0.33
N SER A 198 2.28 23.18 0.92
CA SER A 198 3.57 23.29 0.34
C SER A 198 3.44 22.39 -0.84
N LEU A 199 3.68 22.96 -2.02
CA LEU A 199 3.65 22.25 -3.29
C LEU A 199 4.42 20.91 -3.19
N ILE A 200 5.38 20.83 -2.25
CA ILE A 200 6.10 19.64 -1.82
C ILE A 200 5.18 18.51 -1.32
N ASN A 201 4.21 18.75 -0.42
CA ASN A 201 3.31 17.72 0.10
C ASN A 201 2.33 17.20 -0.96
N ILE A 202 1.85 18.10 -1.83
CA ILE A 202 1.04 17.73 -3.01
C ILE A 202 1.89 16.88 -3.96
N LEU A 203 3.15 17.27 -4.20
CA LEU A 203 4.08 16.54 -5.06
C LEU A 203 4.42 15.16 -4.49
N ILE A 204 4.72 15.05 -3.20
CA ILE A 204 4.98 13.77 -2.52
C ILE A 204 3.76 12.86 -2.63
N SER A 205 2.56 13.39 -2.37
CA SER A 205 1.30 12.63 -2.49
C SER A 205 1.05 12.17 -3.92
N ALA A 206 1.30 13.04 -4.91
CA ALA A 206 1.18 12.71 -6.33
C ALA A 206 2.15 11.59 -6.74
N ILE A 207 3.44 11.70 -6.38
CA ILE A 207 4.44 10.66 -6.66
C ILE A 207 4.05 9.32 -5.99
N THR A 208 3.63 9.36 -4.72
CA THR A 208 3.20 8.17 -3.99
C THR A 208 2.00 7.50 -4.66
N SER A 209 1.01 8.30 -5.10
CA SER A 209 -0.17 7.80 -5.81
C SER A 209 0.19 7.15 -7.16
N LEU A 210 1.15 7.71 -7.90
CA LEU A 210 1.63 7.16 -9.17
C LEU A 210 2.38 5.83 -8.95
N LEU A 211 3.24 5.75 -7.93
CA LEU A 211 3.91 4.51 -7.57
C LEU A 211 2.91 3.42 -7.18
N PHE A 212 1.91 3.77 -6.37
CA PHE A 212 0.86 2.83 -5.97
C PHE A 212 0.03 2.35 -7.17
N GLY A 213 -0.39 3.27 -8.04
CA GLY A 213 -1.08 2.94 -9.29
C GLY A 213 -0.26 2.04 -10.20
N PHE A 214 1.05 2.29 -10.33
CA PHE A 214 1.96 1.47 -11.12
C PHE A 214 2.03 0.04 -10.60
N VAL A 215 2.15 -0.15 -9.28
CA VAL A 215 2.19 -1.48 -8.66
C VAL A 215 0.88 -2.24 -8.91
N ILE A 216 -0.27 -1.60 -8.67
CA ILE A 216 -1.59 -2.21 -8.86
C ILE A 216 -1.78 -2.62 -10.33
N PHE A 217 -1.56 -1.72 -11.27
CA PHE A 217 -1.81 -2.01 -12.68
C PHE A 217 -0.80 -2.97 -13.28
N SER A 218 0.44 -3.00 -12.78
CA SER A 218 1.39 -4.06 -13.11
C SER A 218 0.87 -5.42 -12.63
N GLY A 219 0.34 -5.49 -11.41
CA GLY A 219 -0.32 -6.68 -10.86
C GLY A 219 -1.53 -7.13 -11.68
N ILE A 220 -2.42 -6.20 -12.06
CA ILE A 220 -3.59 -6.49 -12.91
C ILE A 220 -3.14 -6.99 -14.29
N ALA A 221 -2.16 -6.33 -14.92
CA ALA A 221 -1.61 -6.76 -16.20
C ALA A 221 -1.00 -8.17 -16.09
N PHE A 222 -0.32 -8.46 -14.97
CA PHE A 222 0.27 -9.76 -14.70
C PHE A 222 -0.81 -10.84 -14.57
N LEU A 223 -1.88 -10.58 -13.80
CA LEU A 223 -3.03 -11.49 -13.68
C LEU A 223 -3.70 -11.70 -15.04
N ARG A 224 -3.88 -10.64 -15.84
CA ARG A 224 -4.44 -10.77 -17.20
C ARG A 224 -3.55 -11.65 -18.08
N ALA A 225 -2.24 -11.52 -18.00
CA ALA A 225 -1.30 -12.39 -18.72
C ALA A 225 -1.38 -13.86 -18.21
N LEU A 226 -1.51 -14.05 -16.89
CA LEU A 226 -1.63 -15.36 -16.26
C LEU A 226 -2.95 -16.07 -16.60
N PHE A 227 -4.03 -15.34 -16.85
CA PHE A 227 -5.34 -15.89 -17.20
C PHE A 227 -5.70 -15.76 -18.69
N SER A 228 -4.78 -15.26 -19.50
CA SER A 228 -4.92 -15.19 -20.96
C SER A 228 -5.25 -16.56 -21.56
N ASN A 229 -6.16 -16.57 -22.53
CA ASN A 229 -6.47 -17.76 -23.34
C ASN A 229 -5.28 -18.25 -24.16
N GLN A 230 -4.37 -17.34 -24.51
CA GLN A 230 -3.13 -17.61 -25.24
C GLN A 230 -1.93 -17.63 -24.30
N LEU A 231 -0.93 -18.43 -24.64
CA LEU A 231 0.34 -18.50 -23.92
C LEU A 231 1.28 -17.41 -24.45
N ASN A 232 1.34 -16.29 -23.72
CA ASN A 232 2.13 -15.13 -24.12
C ASN A 232 3.54 -15.14 -23.51
N TYR A 233 3.71 -15.77 -22.35
CA TYR A 233 4.96 -15.77 -21.58
C TYR A 233 5.17 -17.13 -20.91
N SER A 234 6.43 -17.53 -20.71
CA SER A 234 6.79 -18.83 -20.12
C SER A 234 6.35 -18.98 -18.66
N PHE A 235 6.31 -17.89 -17.91
CA PHE A 235 5.83 -17.87 -16.53
C PHE A 235 4.31 -18.05 -16.41
N ALA A 236 3.57 -17.99 -17.52
CA ALA A 236 2.11 -18.00 -17.51
C ALA A 236 1.49 -19.40 -17.60
N TYR A 237 2.30 -20.46 -17.78
CA TYR A 237 1.83 -21.85 -17.87
C TYR A 237 2.68 -22.81 -17.06
N PHE A 238 2.04 -23.90 -16.63
CA PHE A 238 2.62 -24.90 -15.76
C PHE A 238 3.54 -25.85 -16.53
N ARG A 239 4.68 -26.17 -15.94
CA ARG A 239 5.63 -27.21 -16.36
C ARG A 239 5.89 -28.13 -15.17
N GLU A 240 6.07 -29.42 -15.43
CA GLU A 240 6.50 -30.36 -14.39
C GLU A 240 8.00 -30.17 -14.12
N GLU A 241 8.45 -30.54 -12.92
CA GLU A 241 9.85 -30.35 -12.50
C GLU A 241 10.84 -31.12 -13.39
N ASP A 242 10.41 -32.28 -13.90
CA ASP A 242 11.20 -33.15 -14.77
C ASP A 242 11.16 -32.74 -16.25
N ASP A 243 10.36 -31.72 -16.62
CA ASP A 243 10.30 -31.23 -18.00
C ASP A 243 11.59 -30.46 -18.35
N GLN A 244 12.24 -30.81 -19.46
CA GLN A 244 13.25 -29.93 -20.03
C GLN A 244 12.56 -28.75 -20.74
N PHE A 245 13.09 -27.54 -20.55
CA PHE A 245 12.48 -26.34 -21.09
C PHE A 245 13.51 -25.38 -21.67
N GLU A 246 13.21 -24.91 -22.88
CA GLU A 246 13.97 -23.84 -23.49
C GLU A 246 13.09 -22.82 -24.21
N ILE A 247 13.60 -21.61 -24.32
CA ILE A 247 12.99 -20.50 -25.07
C ILE A 247 13.87 -20.22 -26.27
N LEU A 248 13.36 -20.45 -27.48
CA LEU A 248 13.99 -19.98 -28.71
C LEU A 248 13.63 -18.51 -28.94
N ASP A 249 14.65 -17.66 -28.93
CA ASP A 249 14.48 -16.22 -29.15
C ASP A 249 15.58 -15.68 -30.07
N ARG A 250 15.17 -15.18 -31.24
CA ARG A 250 16.08 -14.70 -32.28
C ARG A 250 16.98 -13.55 -31.81
N ARG A 251 16.59 -12.82 -30.76
CA ARG A 251 17.36 -11.66 -30.24
C ARG A 251 18.60 -12.07 -29.44
N VAL A 252 18.64 -13.31 -28.96
CA VAL A 252 19.72 -13.83 -28.09
C VAL A 252 20.59 -14.85 -28.81
N ASN A 253 20.28 -15.14 -30.09
CA ASN A 253 20.98 -16.10 -30.94
C ASN A 253 21.27 -17.44 -30.25
N ASN A 254 20.29 -17.99 -29.53
CA ASN A 254 20.45 -19.22 -28.74
C ASN A 254 20.06 -20.49 -29.53
N PHE A 255 20.17 -20.42 -30.85
CA PHE A 255 19.71 -21.47 -31.74
C PHE A 255 20.47 -22.78 -31.55
N ASP A 256 21.79 -22.73 -31.37
CA ASP A 256 22.62 -23.92 -31.16
C ASP A 256 22.29 -24.63 -29.84
N GLU A 257 21.98 -23.88 -28.77
CA GLU A 257 21.54 -24.43 -27.48
C GLU A 257 20.22 -25.19 -27.63
N VAL A 258 19.25 -24.57 -28.32
CA VAL A 258 17.93 -25.17 -28.58
C VAL A 258 18.10 -26.42 -29.45
N LYS A 259 18.93 -26.36 -30.49
CA LYS A 259 19.22 -27.50 -31.36
C LYS A 259 19.83 -28.66 -30.56
N HIS A 260 20.77 -28.36 -29.67
CA HIS A 260 21.40 -29.35 -28.80
C HIS A 260 20.39 -29.99 -27.83
N MET A 261 19.58 -29.17 -27.13
CA MET A 261 18.51 -29.66 -26.24
C MET A 261 17.52 -30.55 -27.00
N VAL A 262 17.09 -30.12 -28.19
CA VAL A 262 16.16 -30.92 -28.99
C VAL A 262 16.82 -32.22 -29.43
N SER A 263 18.12 -32.27 -29.72
CA SER A 263 18.78 -33.49 -30.18
C SER A 263 18.98 -34.59 -29.11
N ILE A 264 19.12 -34.25 -27.83
CA ILE A 264 19.53 -35.21 -26.78
C ILE A 264 18.37 -35.53 -25.83
N PRO A 265 18.03 -36.80 -25.53
CA PRO A 265 18.76 -37.99 -25.92
C PRO A 265 18.44 -38.45 -27.35
N GLU A 266 19.33 -39.26 -27.91
CA GLU A 266 19.04 -40.01 -29.14
C GLU A 266 18.01 -41.08 -28.82
N VAL A 267 16.78 -40.86 -29.26
CA VAL A 267 15.64 -41.78 -29.10
C VAL A 267 15.27 -42.40 -30.43
N GLU A 268 14.66 -43.59 -30.41
CA GLU A 268 14.18 -44.25 -31.62
C GLU A 268 13.03 -43.49 -32.28
N GLU A 269 12.14 -42.90 -31.46
CA GLU A 269 10.98 -42.14 -31.93
C GLU A 269 10.84 -40.82 -31.16
N ARG A 270 10.69 -39.71 -31.91
CA ARG A 270 10.37 -38.40 -31.34
C ARG A 270 9.03 -37.91 -31.86
N ILE A 271 8.17 -37.50 -30.96
CA ILE A 271 6.87 -36.91 -31.27
C ILE A 271 6.97 -35.41 -31.10
N ILE A 272 6.56 -34.67 -32.11
CA ILE A 272 6.55 -33.21 -32.08
C ILE A 272 5.10 -32.76 -32.08
N LEU A 273 4.72 -32.07 -31.00
CA LEU A 273 3.38 -31.53 -30.78
C LEU A 273 3.34 -30.03 -31.00
N SER A 274 2.43 -29.55 -31.85
CA SER A 274 2.15 -28.12 -32.03
C SER A 274 0.71 -27.90 -32.47
N GLU A 275 0.03 -26.93 -31.85
CA GLU A 275 -1.34 -26.56 -32.24
C GLU A 275 -1.42 -25.98 -33.65
N LEU A 276 -0.36 -25.30 -34.11
CA LEU A 276 -0.33 -24.55 -35.37
C LEU A 276 0.15 -25.37 -36.57
N GLY A 277 0.35 -26.69 -36.40
CA GLY A 277 1.05 -27.54 -37.35
C GLY A 277 2.55 -27.51 -37.09
N SER A 278 3.08 -28.61 -36.56
CA SER A 278 4.47 -28.70 -36.11
C SER A 278 5.51 -28.61 -37.23
N GLU A 279 5.16 -29.00 -38.46
CA GLU A 279 6.08 -29.03 -39.59
C GLU A 279 6.45 -27.63 -40.12
N SER A 280 5.48 -26.70 -40.15
CA SER A 280 5.71 -25.32 -40.61
C SER A 280 6.51 -24.51 -39.59
N VAL A 281 6.22 -24.67 -38.30
CA VAL A 281 6.93 -23.96 -37.22
C VAL A 281 8.40 -24.35 -37.17
N ILE A 282 8.70 -25.64 -37.37
CA ILE A 282 10.08 -26.14 -37.38
C ILE A 282 10.84 -25.70 -38.64
N LYS A 283 10.23 -25.84 -39.82
CA LYS A 283 10.86 -25.45 -41.09
C LYS A 283 11.16 -23.94 -41.12
N ASN A 284 10.23 -23.11 -40.63
CA ASN A 284 10.37 -21.65 -40.65
C ASN A 284 11.34 -21.09 -39.61
N ASN A 285 11.69 -21.87 -38.58
CA ASN A 285 12.60 -21.45 -37.52
C ASN A 285 13.91 -22.25 -37.53
N GLU A 286 14.14 -23.03 -38.59
CA GLU A 286 15.35 -23.86 -38.81
C GLU A 286 15.67 -24.84 -37.68
N ILE A 287 14.75 -25.07 -36.73
CA ILE A 287 15.00 -25.72 -35.43
C ILE A 287 15.62 -27.11 -35.59
N LEU A 288 15.55 -27.72 -36.79
CA LEU A 288 16.04 -29.07 -37.05
C LEU A 288 16.64 -29.26 -38.45
N PRO A 289 17.72 -30.04 -38.51
CA PRO A 289 17.87 -31.11 -39.47
C PRO A 289 17.72 -32.45 -38.72
N LEU A 290 16.50 -32.91 -38.44
CA LEU A 290 16.27 -34.27 -37.88
C LEU A 290 16.35 -35.37 -38.95
N ASN A 291 17.03 -35.12 -40.07
CA ASN A 291 17.14 -36.09 -41.16
C ASN A 291 18.39 -36.97 -41.03
N ASN A 292 18.75 -37.34 -39.80
CA ASN A 292 19.58 -38.53 -39.60
C ASN A 292 18.63 -39.72 -39.69
N ASN A 293 18.85 -40.60 -40.66
CA ASN A 293 18.01 -41.78 -40.98
C ASN A 293 17.70 -42.73 -39.80
N ALA A 294 18.28 -42.49 -38.62
CA ALA A 294 18.13 -43.30 -37.41
C ALA A 294 16.94 -42.92 -36.51
N ILE A 295 16.42 -41.68 -36.56
CA ILE A 295 15.36 -41.23 -35.64
C ILE A 295 14.04 -41.06 -36.38
N LYS A 296 13.00 -41.77 -35.94
CA LYS A 296 11.64 -41.64 -36.49
C LYS A 296 10.95 -40.42 -35.88
N VAL A 297 10.64 -39.41 -36.70
CA VAL A 297 9.95 -38.20 -36.23
C VAL A 297 8.48 -38.21 -36.65
N ARG A 298 7.58 -38.01 -35.69
CA ARG A 298 6.13 -37.88 -35.94
C ARG A 298 5.63 -36.50 -35.55
N TYR A 299 5.04 -35.82 -36.52
CA TYR A 299 4.43 -34.50 -36.35
C TYR A 299 2.95 -34.67 -36.05
N LEU A 300 2.49 -34.12 -34.92
CA LEU A 300 1.12 -34.27 -34.44
C LEU A 300 0.60 -32.94 -33.90
N ASN A 301 -0.70 -32.70 -34.08
CA ASN A 301 -1.35 -31.51 -33.52
C ASN A 301 -2.04 -31.81 -32.18
N ASP A 302 -2.39 -33.07 -31.92
CA ASP A 302 -3.09 -33.51 -30.70
C ASP A 302 -2.78 -34.99 -30.44
N LEU A 303 -2.75 -35.41 -29.17
CA LEU A 303 -2.53 -36.79 -28.74
C LEU A 303 -3.80 -37.63 -28.62
N VAL A 304 -5.00 -37.05 -28.74
CA VAL A 304 -6.29 -37.73 -28.46
C VAL A 304 -6.43 -39.11 -29.13
N ASP A 305 -6.03 -39.25 -30.40
CA ASP A 305 -6.28 -40.46 -31.20
C ASP A 305 -4.99 -41.25 -31.51
N VAL A 306 -3.91 -40.96 -30.79
CA VAL A 306 -2.59 -41.50 -31.10
C VAL A 306 -2.33 -42.75 -30.27
N LYS A 307 -2.28 -43.91 -30.91
CA LYS A 307 -1.72 -45.12 -30.29
C LYS A 307 -0.21 -44.94 -30.14
N LEU A 308 0.21 -44.59 -28.93
CA LEU A 308 1.62 -44.53 -28.53
C LEU A 308 2.06 -45.96 -28.20
N GLN A 309 2.93 -46.53 -29.02
CA GLN A 309 3.30 -47.95 -28.93
C GLN A 309 4.67 -48.21 -28.29
N SER A 310 5.38 -47.22 -27.74
CA SER A 310 6.68 -47.49 -27.10
C SER A 310 6.94 -46.67 -25.83
N SER A 311 7.70 -47.28 -24.93
CA SER A 311 8.35 -46.64 -23.78
C SER A 311 9.64 -45.89 -24.17
N ALA A 312 9.97 -45.82 -25.46
CA ALA A 312 11.18 -45.19 -26.00
C ALA A 312 10.89 -43.86 -26.73
N ALA A 313 9.64 -43.39 -26.70
CA ALA A 313 9.24 -42.15 -27.35
C ALA A 313 9.45 -40.92 -26.44
N GLU A 314 10.14 -39.90 -26.94
CA GLU A 314 10.20 -38.57 -26.32
C GLU A 314 9.21 -37.63 -27.00
N VAL A 315 8.60 -36.72 -26.23
CA VAL A 315 7.70 -35.70 -26.78
C VAL A 315 8.29 -34.30 -26.66
N LEU A 316 8.43 -33.62 -27.80
CA LEU A 316 8.72 -32.19 -27.88
C LEU A 316 7.42 -31.42 -28.09
N VAL A 317 7.03 -30.63 -27.10
CA VAL A 317 5.88 -29.72 -27.17
C VAL A 317 6.37 -28.33 -27.59
N ILE A 318 5.86 -27.83 -28.72
CA ILE A 318 6.16 -26.49 -29.23
C ILE A 318 5.05 -25.54 -28.79
N VAL A 319 5.43 -24.49 -28.08
CA VAL A 319 4.57 -23.38 -27.67
C VAL A 319 4.96 -22.15 -28.45
N VAL A 320 4.08 -21.62 -29.30
CA VAL A 320 4.33 -20.39 -30.05
C VAL A 320 3.64 -19.23 -29.33
N THR A 321 4.42 -18.22 -28.94
CA THR A 321 3.94 -17.07 -28.17
C THR A 321 2.73 -16.39 -28.84
N SER A 322 1.70 -16.08 -28.05
CA SER A 322 0.47 -15.39 -28.52
C SER A 322 -0.36 -16.16 -29.55
N LYS A 323 0.00 -17.40 -29.89
CA LYS A 323 -0.74 -18.23 -30.85
C LYS A 323 -1.21 -19.54 -30.24
N THR A 324 -0.36 -20.21 -29.46
CA THR A 324 -0.74 -21.43 -28.75
C THR A 324 -1.73 -21.12 -27.61
N THR A 325 -2.81 -21.88 -27.57
CA THR A 325 -3.87 -21.73 -26.58
C THR A 325 -3.57 -22.52 -25.31
N ARG A 326 -3.91 -21.93 -24.16
CA ARG A 326 -3.80 -22.55 -22.84
C ARG A 326 -4.66 -23.81 -22.74
N LYS A 327 -5.83 -23.82 -23.39
CA LYS A 327 -6.74 -24.97 -23.42
C LYS A 327 -6.10 -26.16 -24.11
N TRP A 328 -5.48 -25.93 -25.27
CA TRP A 328 -4.75 -26.98 -25.99
C TRP A 328 -3.57 -27.50 -25.18
N TYR A 329 -2.72 -26.60 -24.67
CA TYR A 329 -1.54 -27.00 -23.89
C TYR A 329 -1.91 -27.83 -22.66
N ARG A 330 -2.91 -27.41 -21.88
CA ARG A 330 -3.42 -28.17 -20.72
C ARG A 330 -3.96 -29.54 -21.12
N LYS A 331 -4.62 -29.64 -22.27
CA LYS A 331 -5.13 -30.92 -22.80
C LYS A 331 -3.96 -31.85 -23.13
N GLN A 332 -2.92 -31.36 -23.84
CA GLN A 332 -1.74 -32.17 -24.16
C GLN A 332 -0.99 -32.61 -22.91
N ARG A 333 -0.80 -31.72 -21.93
CA ARG A 333 -0.16 -32.06 -20.64
C ARG A 333 -0.89 -33.19 -19.92
N LYS A 334 -2.23 -33.19 -19.91
CA LYS A 334 -3.02 -34.28 -19.31
C LYS A 334 -2.77 -35.63 -19.98
N PHE A 335 -2.67 -35.65 -21.32
CA PHE A 335 -2.35 -36.88 -22.04
C PHE A 335 -0.92 -37.33 -21.80
N LEU A 336 0.05 -36.42 -21.89
CA LEU A 336 1.47 -36.74 -21.66
C LEU A 336 1.70 -37.37 -20.28
N LYS A 337 1.04 -36.82 -19.25
CA LYS A 337 1.07 -37.38 -17.90
C LYS A 337 0.47 -38.79 -17.83
N ALA A 338 -0.61 -39.06 -18.56
CA ALA A 338 -1.24 -40.38 -18.59
C ALA A 338 -0.35 -41.43 -19.29
N TYR A 339 0.42 -41.03 -20.29
CA TYR A 339 1.37 -41.90 -21.00
C TYR A 339 2.74 -42.02 -20.31
N ASN A 340 3.03 -41.18 -19.30
CA ASN A 340 4.30 -41.14 -18.58
C ASN A 340 5.53 -41.04 -19.50
N LEU A 341 5.44 -40.17 -20.51
CA LEU A 341 6.52 -39.96 -21.49
C LEU A 341 7.45 -38.82 -21.07
N PRO A 342 8.77 -38.89 -21.37
CA PRO A 342 9.67 -37.76 -21.24
C PRO A 342 9.21 -36.58 -22.11
N VAL A 343 9.14 -35.39 -21.52
CA VAL A 343 8.66 -34.18 -22.22
C VAL A 343 9.75 -33.11 -22.25
N LYS A 344 9.96 -32.56 -23.45
CA LYS A 344 10.62 -31.28 -23.66
C LYS A 344 9.60 -30.24 -24.08
N VAL A 345 9.73 -29.02 -23.55
CA VAL A 345 8.90 -27.89 -23.94
C VAL A 345 9.78 -26.83 -24.56
N LEU A 346 9.51 -26.50 -25.82
CA LEU A 346 10.18 -25.43 -26.54
C LEU A 346 9.21 -24.28 -26.76
N GLN A 347 9.48 -23.13 -26.14
CA GLN A 347 8.76 -21.91 -26.46
C GLN A 347 9.45 -21.20 -27.62
N VAL A 348 8.70 -20.82 -28.65
CA VAL A 348 9.19 -20.03 -29.77
C VAL A 348 8.64 -18.62 -29.62
N ASN A 349 9.55 -17.68 -29.31
CA ASN A 349 9.25 -16.26 -29.28
C ASN A 349 9.37 -15.71 -30.70
N GLU A 350 8.24 -15.47 -31.35
CA GLU A 350 8.23 -14.64 -32.56
C GLU A 350 8.44 -13.18 -32.14
N ALA A 351 9.38 -12.48 -32.78
CA ALA A 351 9.65 -11.09 -32.45
C ALA A 351 8.37 -10.25 -32.61
N LEU A 352 7.95 -9.61 -31.50
CA LEU A 352 6.81 -8.69 -31.42
C LEU A 352 7.06 -7.36 -32.13
#